data_AF-A0A1B7MDF9-F1
#
_entry.id   AF-A0A1B7MDF9-F1
#
_cell.length_a   1.000
_cell.length_b   1.000
_cell.length_c   1.000
_cell.angle_alpha   90.00
_cell.angle_beta   90.00
_cell.angle_gamma   90.00
#
_symmetry.space_group_name_H-M   'P 1'
#
loop_
_entity.id
_entity.type
_entity.pdbx_description
1 polymer ?
#
loop_
_entity_poly.entity_id
_entity_poly.type
_entity_poly.pdbx_seq_one_letter_code
_entity_poly.pdbx_strand_id
1 'polypeptide(L)'
;MHQSELFKEQKSLVQEIIERAGHLCIFLPKFHCELNFIEFFWGRVKKYLRDHCDCTFETLKESMPRALASVELRSIRLWEHRTHRWIDAYQSGLGTKDAQLKIRQFSSTKYKSHRRIPENSSTAL
;
A
#
# COMPACT_ATOMS: atom_id res chain seq x y z
N MET A 1 -30.39 -0.86 17.82
CA MET A 1 -30.62 -0.30 16.47
C MET A 1 -30.81 -1.46 15.51
N HIS A 2 -32.06 -1.72 15.11
CA HIS A 2 -32.38 -2.67 14.02
C HIS A 2 -32.17 -1.92 12.70
N GLN A 3 -31.01 -2.09 12.09
CA GLN A 3 -30.83 -1.69 10.69
C GLN A 3 -31.51 -2.77 9.85
N SER A 4 -32.52 -2.39 9.07
CA SER A 4 -33.23 -3.28 8.16
C SER A 4 -32.26 -3.94 7.19
N GLU A 5 -32.38 -5.26 7.01
CA GLU A 5 -31.52 -6.08 6.14
C GLU A 5 -31.39 -5.51 4.71
N LEU A 6 -32.44 -4.83 4.22
CA LEU A 6 -32.49 -4.10 2.94
C LEU A 6 -31.35 -3.08 2.72
N PHE A 7 -30.80 -2.49 3.78
CA PHE A 7 -29.75 -1.48 3.65
C PHE A 7 -28.34 -2.08 3.58
N LYS A 8 -28.16 -3.34 4.00
CA LYS A 8 -26.83 -3.99 4.01
C LYS A 8 -26.34 -4.35 2.61
N GLU A 9 -27.25 -4.58 1.68
CA GLU A 9 -26.94 -4.99 0.30
C GLU A 9 -26.92 -3.83 -0.70
N GLN A 10 -27.32 -2.62 -0.28
CA GLN A 10 -27.36 -1.47 -1.16
C GLN A 10 -25.94 -0.98 -1.48
N LYS A 11 -25.58 -0.97 -2.77
CA LYS A 11 -24.33 -0.39 -3.24
C LYS A 11 -24.34 1.12 -3.03
N SER A 12 -23.18 1.69 -2.68
CA SER A 12 -23.04 3.13 -2.64
C SER A 12 -23.08 3.72 -4.05
N LEU A 13 -23.55 4.97 -4.20
CA LEU A 13 -23.53 5.67 -5.48
C LEU A 13 -22.13 5.69 -6.12
N VAL A 14 -21.08 5.82 -5.30
CA VAL A 14 -19.68 5.79 -5.77
C VAL A 14 -19.33 4.43 -6.36
N GLN A 15 -19.71 3.34 -5.68
CA GLN A 15 -19.49 1.99 -6.18
C GLN A 15 -20.24 1.75 -7.50
N GLU A 16 -21.50 2.18 -7.60
CA GLU A 16 -22.29 2.05 -8.84
C GLU A 16 -21.66 2.82 -10.01
N ILE A 17 -21.16 4.03 -9.76
CA ILE A 17 -20.47 4.83 -10.80
C ILE A 17 -19.19 4.13 -11.28
N ILE A 18 -18.37 3.63 -10.36
CA ILE A 18 -17.12 2.92 -10.67
C ILE A 18 -17.40 1.66 -11.47
N GLU A 19 -18.35 0.83 -11.03
CA GLU A 19 -18.71 -0.43 -11.71
C GLU A 19 -19.34 -0.18 -13.08
N ARG A 20 -20.21 0.83 -13.22
CA ARG A 20 -20.80 1.22 -14.51
C ARG A 20 -19.75 1.72 -15.52
N ALA A 21 -18.64 2.28 -15.04
CA ALA A 21 -17.49 2.63 -15.88
C ALA A 21 -16.61 1.42 -16.26
N GLY A 22 -16.96 0.20 -15.80
CA GLY A 22 -16.20 -1.02 -16.08
C GLY A 22 -15.02 -1.26 -15.13
N HIS A 23 -14.96 -0.56 -14.00
CA HIS A 23 -13.89 -0.69 -13.01
C HIS A 23 -14.32 -1.50 -11.79
N LEU A 24 -13.34 -2.10 -11.11
CA LEU A 24 -13.55 -2.79 -9.84
C LEU A 24 -13.48 -1.80 -8.67
N CYS A 25 -14.50 -1.79 -7.81
CA CYS A 25 -14.48 -1.01 -6.57
C CYS A 25 -13.87 -1.84 -5.43
N ILE A 26 -12.58 -1.64 -5.16
CA ILE A 26 -11.85 -2.37 -4.12
C ILE A 26 -11.99 -1.64 -2.77
N PHE A 27 -12.59 -2.31 -1.79
CA PHE A 27 -12.67 -1.80 -0.41
C PHE A 27 -11.47 -2.29 0.40
N LEU A 28 -10.69 -1.35 0.93
CA LEU A 28 -9.56 -1.66 1.79
C LEU A 28 -9.99 -1.78 3.26
N PRO A 29 -9.38 -2.67 4.05
CA PRO A 29 -9.65 -2.76 5.49
C PRO A 29 -9.40 -1.44 6.21
N LYS A 30 -10.29 -1.08 7.14
CA LYS A 30 -10.14 0.13 7.95
C LYS A 30 -8.94 0.01 8.88
N PHE A 31 -8.21 1.11 9.07
CA PHE A 31 -7.04 1.20 9.98
C PHE A 31 -5.83 0.35 9.58
N HIS A 32 -5.76 -0.14 8.34
CA HIS A 32 -4.64 -0.90 7.80
C HIS A 32 -3.96 -0.13 6.65
N CYS A 33 -3.26 0.96 6.99
CA CYS A 33 -2.63 1.83 5.99
C CYS A 33 -1.51 1.13 5.19
N GLU A 34 -0.90 0.09 5.75
CA GLU A 34 0.06 -0.79 5.09
C GLU A 34 -0.52 -1.61 3.92
N LEU A 35 -1.85 -1.77 3.89
CA LEU A 35 -2.58 -2.41 2.80
C LEU A 35 -2.99 -1.42 1.70
N ASN A 36 -2.71 -0.12 1.88
CA ASN A 36 -2.99 0.91 0.92
C ASN A 36 -1.69 1.46 0.32
N PHE A 37 -1.22 0.89 -0.79
CA PHE A 37 0.10 1.25 -1.32
C PHE A 37 0.21 2.71 -1.80
N ILE A 38 -0.91 3.41 -2.03
CA ILE A 38 -0.92 4.85 -2.36
C ILE A 38 -0.35 5.71 -1.23
N GLU A 39 -0.36 5.23 0.01
CA GLU A 39 0.26 5.92 1.15
C GLU A 39 1.77 6.08 0.96
N PHE A 40 2.43 5.09 0.36
CA PHE A 40 3.86 5.17 0.03
C PHE A 40 4.13 6.19 -1.09
N PHE A 41 3.24 6.24 -2.09
CA PHE A 41 3.29 7.24 -3.17
C PHE A 41 3.22 8.65 -2.58
N TRP A 42 2.21 8.93 -1.77
CA TRP A 42 2.08 10.24 -1.11
C TRP A 42 3.21 10.52 -0.13
N GLY A 43 3.75 9.50 0.54
CA GLY A 43 4.96 9.64 1.36
C GLY A 43 6.17 10.17 0.57
N ARG A 44 6.38 9.64 -0.65
CA ARG A 44 7.45 10.12 -1.55
C ARG A 44 7.18 11.52 -2.09
N VAL A 45 5.96 11.80 -2.50
CA VAL A 45 5.54 13.13 -2.97
C VAL A 45 5.74 14.18 -1.87
N LYS A 46 5.28 13.90 -0.63
CA LYS A 46 5.48 14.77 0.53
C LYS A 46 6.95 15.00 0.84
N LYS A 47 7.79 13.97 0.74
CA LYS A 47 9.24 14.10 0.91
C LYS A 47 9.84 15.01 -0.17
N TYR A 48 9.50 14.80 -1.44
CA TYR A 48 9.97 15.66 -2.53
C TYR A 48 9.58 17.11 -2.28
N LEU A 49 8.31 17.38 -1.97
CA LEU A 49 7.84 18.73 -1.69
C LEU A 49 8.58 19.35 -0.52
N ARG A 50 8.79 18.61 0.58
CA ARG A 50 9.57 19.11 1.73
C ARG A 50 11.01 19.47 1.36
N ASP A 51 11.62 18.68 0.47
CA ASP A 51 13.02 18.87 0.08
C ASP A 51 13.18 20.01 -0.95
N HIS A 52 12.12 20.43 -1.66
CA HIS A 52 12.18 21.36 -2.80
C HIS A 52 11.22 22.56 -2.75
N CYS A 53 10.41 22.70 -1.70
CA CYS A 53 9.38 23.74 -1.59
C CYS A 53 9.56 24.55 -0.29
N ASP A 54 9.37 25.86 -0.37
CA ASP A 54 9.39 26.79 0.76
C ASP A 54 8.07 26.81 1.56
N CYS A 55 7.19 25.85 1.29
CA CYS A 55 5.88 25.68 1.93
C CYS A 55 4.89 26.83 1.71
N THR A 56 5.10 27.71 0.73
CA THR A 56 4.05 28.63 0.27
C THR A 56 3.06 27.91 -0.65
N PHE A 57 1.84 28.43 -0.76
CA PHE A 57 0.80 27.78 -1.55
C PHE A 57 1.10 27.79 -3.05
N GLU A 58 1.67 28.88 -3.56
CA GLU A 58 1.98 29.01 -4.99
C GLU A 58 3.15 28.11 -5.40
N THR A 59 4.22 28.07 -4.61
CA THR A 59 5.34 27.15 -4.88
C THR A 59 4.93 25.69 -4.71
N LEU A 60 3.99 25.38 -3.79
CA LEU A 60 3.39 24.06 -3.66
C LEU A 60 2.62 23.66 -4.92
N LYS A 61 1.77 24.55 -5.45
CA LYS A 61 1.04 24.30 -6.71
C LYS A 61 2.01 24.04 -7.86
N GLU A 62 3.03 24.87 -8.00
CA GLU A 62 4.03 24.73 -9.06
C GLU A 62 4.87 23.45 -8.93
N SER A 63 5.18 23.05 -7.69
CA SER A 63 6.02 21.89 -7.41
C SER A 63 5.25 20.56 -7.39
N MET A 64 3.92 20.59 -7.23
CA MET A 64 3.10 19.38 -7.18
C MET A 64 3.25 18.49 -8.42
N PRO A 65 3.17 19.00 -9.68
CA PRO A 65 3.36 18.15 -10.86
C PRO A 65 4.74 17.49 -10.90
N ARG A 66 5.79 18.22 -10.50
CA ARG A 66 7.16 17.69 -10.43
C ARG A 66 7.30 16.62 -9.36
N ALA A 67 6.68 16.83 -8.20
CA ALA A 67 6.67 15.87 -7.11
C ALA A 67 5.95 14.57 -7.51
N LEU A 68 4.80 14.66 -8.19
CA LEU A 68 4.06 13.51 -8.71
C LEU A 68 4.89 12.75 -9.77
N ALA A 69 5.52 13.47 -10.70
CA ALA A 69 6.38 12.88 -11.73
C ALA A 69 7.67 12.26 -11.18
N SER A 70 8.12 12.68 -9.99
CA SER A 70 9.32 12.12 -9.35
C SER A 70 9.18 10.68 -8.88
N VAL A 71 7.95 10.15 -8.83
CA VAL A 71 7.69 8.79 -8.37
C VAL A 71 7.77 7.81 -9.54
N GLU A 72 8.85 7.03 -9.59
CA GLU A 72 9.04 6.01 -10.62
C GLU A 72 8.00 4.89 -10.53
N LEU A 73 7.51 4.44 -11.69
CA LEU A 73 6.62 3.28 -11.80
C LEU A 73 7.19 2.02 -11.13
N ARG A 74 8.52 1.84 -11.18
CA ARG A 74 9.21 0.75 -10.49
C ARG A 74 8.95 0.78 -8.98
N SER A 75 8.97 1.96 -8.36
CA SER A 75 8.68 2.11 -6.94
C SER A 75 7.24 1.73 -6.62
N ILE A 76 6.29 2.12 -7.47
CA ILE A 76 4.87 1.78 -7.33
C ILE A 76 4.67 0.26 -7.34
N ARG A 77 5.25 -0.44 -8.32
CA ARG A 77 5.18 -1.91 -8.40
C ARG A 77 5.80 -2.59 -7.18
N LEU A 78 6.93 -2.07 -6.67
CA LEU A 78 7.54 -2.61 -5.46
C LEU A 78 6.66 -2.43 -4.21
N TRP A 79 5.90 -1.34 -4.12
CA TRP A 79 4.96 -1.12 -3.02
C TRP A 79 3.71 -1.98 -3.12
N GLU A 80 3.17 -2.19 -4.33
CA GLU A 80 2.11 -3.16 -4.58
C GLU A 80 2.53 -4.57 -4.12
N HIS A 81 3.70 -5.05 -4.56
CA HIS A 81 4.23 -6.33 -4.11
C HIS A 81 4.44 -6.39 -2.59
N ARG A 82 4.82 -5.27 -1.96
CA ARG A 82 4.93 -5.19 -0.50
C ARG A 82 3.56 -5.34 0.16
N THR A 83 2.51 -4.72 -0.37
CA THR A 83 1.14 -4.87 0.11
C THR A 83 0.67 -6.31 0.01
N HIS A 84 0.96 -7.04 -1.08
CA HIS A 84 0.66 -8.47 -1.16
C HIS A 84 1.30 -9.28 -0.02
N ARG A 85 2.56 -9.02 0.30
CA ARG A 85 3.21 -9.71 1.42
C ARG A 85 2.54 -9.40 2.77
N TRP A 86 2.06 -8.18 2.96
CA TRP A 86 1.29 -7.82 4.15
C TRP A 86 -0.04 -8.58 4.20
N ILE A 87 -0.74 -8.71 3.07
CA ILE A 87 -1.95 -9.52 2.94
C ILE A 87 -1.65 -10.97 3.35
N ASP A 88 -0.59 -11.57 2.80
CA ASP A 88 -0.19 -12.95 3.13
C ASP A 88 0.14 -13.12 4.63
N ALA A 89 0.82 -12.13 5.22
CA ALA A 89 1.15 -12.14 6.64
C ALA A 89 -0.11 -12.10 7.52
N TYR A 90 -1.09 -11.26 7.17
CA TYR A 90 -2.36 -11.20 7.89
C TYR A 90 -3.23 -12.44 7.67
N GLN A 91 -3.25 -13.00 6.46
CA GLN A 91 -3.93 -14.27 6.17
C GLN A 91 -3.31 -15.44 6.97
N SER A 92 -2.03 -15.37 7.29
CA SER A 92 -1.34 -16.32 8.18
C SER A 92 -1.68 -16.12 9.67
N GLY A 93 -2.55 -15.17 10.02
CA GLY A 93 -2.95 -14.88 11.40
C GLY A 93 -1.96 -14.02 12.20
N LEU A 94 -0.95 -13.42 11.55
CA LEU A 94 0.02 -12.58 12.27
C LEU A 94 -0.60 -11.24 12.68
N GLY A 95 -0.32 -10.80 13.91
CA GLY A 95 -0.62 -9.43 14.34
C GLY A 95 0.26 -8.40 13.64
N THR A 96 -0.13 -7.13 13.66
CA THR A 96 0.56 -6.03 12.96
C THR A 96 2.06 -5.95 13.25
N LYS A 97 2.47 -6.14 14.52
CA LYS A 97 3.89 -6.07 14.92
C LYS A 97 4.71 -7.21 14.30
N ASP A 98 4.19 -8.44 14.36
CA ASP A 98 4.87 -9.62 13.84
C ASP A 98 4.88 -9.64 12.31
N ALA A 99 3.75 -9.23 11.70
CA ALA A 99 3.67 -9.00 10.26
C ALA A 99 4.73 -7.98 9.83
N GLN A 100 4.85 -6.83 10.53
CA GLN A 100 5.88 -5.83 10.23
C GLN A 100 7.29 -6.41 10.27
N LEU A 101 7.61 -7.22 11.30
CA LEU A 101 8.91 -7.89 11.42
C LEU A 101 9.16 -8.82 10.24
N LYS A 102 8.18 -9.66 9.87
CA LYS A 102 8.24 -10.56 8.70
C LYS A 102 8.46 -9.78 7.41
N ILE A 103 7.72 -8.70 7.17
CA ILE A 103 7.89 -7.85 5.98
C ILE A 103 9.27 -7.21 5.93
N ARG A 104 9.79 -6.76 7.09
CA ARG A 104 11.10 -6.12 7.18
C ARG A 104 12.23 -7.05 6.75
N GLN A 105 12.14 -8.34 7.08
CA GLN A 105 13.11 -9.36 6.65
C GLN A 105 13.24 -9.38 5.13
N PHE A 106 12.15 -9.32 4.36
CA PHE A 106 12.25 -9.30 2.89
C PHE A 106 12.94 -8.05 2.32
N SER A 107 12.97 -6.95 3.08
CA SER A 107 13.68 -5.73 2.68
C SER A 107 15.13 -5.67 3.16
N SER A 108 15.44 -6.30 4.30
CA SER A 108 16.76 -6.24 4.94
C SER A 108 17.64 -7.45 4.65
N THR A 109 17.08 -8.56 4.16
CA THR A 109 17.86 -9.76 3.83
C THR A 109 18.75 -9.49 2.62
N LYS A 110 20.06 -9.38 2.87
CA LYS A 110 21.08 -9.43 1.84
C LYS A 110 21.47 -10.88 1.58
N TYR A 111 21.04 -11.43 0.46
CA TYR A 111 21.45 -12.77 0.06
C TYR A 111 22.93 -12.76 -0.35
N LYS A 112 23.75 -13.64 0.27
CA LYS A 112 25.18 -13.79 -0.09
C LYS A 112 25.40 -14.40 -1.49
N SER A 113 24.40 -15.10 -2.04
CA SER A 113 24.41 -15.60 -3.42
C SER A 113 22.99 -15.71 -3.97
N HIS A 114 22.84 -15.55 -5.29
CA HIS A 114 21.57 -15.75 -5.98
C HIS A 114 21.11 -17.22 -6.04
N ARG A 115 22.00 -18.19 -5.73
CA ARG A 115 21.79 -19.62 -6.03
C ARG A 115 21.63 -20.53 -4.81
N ARG A 116 21.50 -19.98 -3.59
CA ARG A 116 21.30 -20.76 -2.37
C ARG A 116 20.18 -20.19 -1.51
N ILE A 117 19.18 -21.01 -1.23
CA ILE A 117 18.19 -20.75 -0.18
C ILE A 117 18.91 -20.89 1.17
N PRO A 118 18.77 -19.95 2.12
CA PRO A 118 19.33 -20.11 3.46
C PRO A 118 18.70 -21.34 4.13
N GLU A 119 19.54 -22.25 4.65
CA GLU A 119 19.14 -23.55 5.24
C GLU A 119 18.09 -23.41 6.37
N ASN A 120 17.92 -22.21 6.91
CA ASN A 120 17.02 -21.91 8.02
C ASN A 120 15.60 -21.50 7.58
N SER A 121 15.25 -21.59 6.29
CA SER A 121 13.95 -21.14 5.75
C SER A 121 12.92 -22.26 5.57
N SER A 122 13.26 -23.48 5.99
CA SER A 122 12.42 -24.67 5.81
C SER A 122 11.93 -25.19 7.16
N THR A 123 10.95 -24.54 7.77
CA THR A 123 10.10 -25.19 8.78
C THR A 123 8.78 -24.43 8.94
N ALA A 124 7.76 -24.91 8.22
CA ALA A 124 6.35 -24.96 8.61
C ALA A 124 5.58 -25.58 7.43
N LEU A 125 5.45 -26.90 7.47
CA LEU A 125 4.33 -27.63 6.86
C LEU A 125 3.17 -27.58 7.85
#